data_AF-A0A9P3LUI9-F1
#
_entry.id   AF-A0A9P3LUI9-F1
#
_cell.length_a   1.000
_cell.length_b   1.000
_cell.length_c   1.000
_cell.angle_alpha   90.00
_cell.angle_beta   90.00
_cell.angle_gamma   90.00
#
_symmetry.space_group_name_H-M   'P 1'
#
loop_
_entity.id
_entity.type
_entity.pdbx_description
1 polymer ?
#
loop_
_entity_poly.entity_id
_entity_poly.type
_entity_poly.pdbx_seq_one_letter_code
_entity_poly.pdbx_strand_id
1 'polypeptide(L)'
;MSSAASTSDPRRPDAIVEYKPEVKRIEDDDPDVPGFVALVLAVVGLMIRNRTSLWVGMVFSVESYLNQRASEGGLLGSPTATILFSISTLVMNYMPEFIALYSGVKI
;
A
#
# COMPACT_ATOMS: atom_id res chain seq x y z
N MET A 1 -49.99 -37.31 -10.34
CA MET A 1 -49.76 -35.95 -10.91
C MET A 1 -49.40 -35.05 -9.75
N SER A 2 -48.10 -34.89 -9.49
CA SER A 2 -47.28 -33.71 -9.85
C SER A 2 -47.29 -32.66 -8.75
N SER A 3 -46.18 -32.58 -8.02
CA SER A 3 -45.65 -31.32 -7.48
C SER A 3 -44.21 -31.52 -7.02
N ALA A 4 -43.33 -31.80 -7.98
CA ALA A 4 -41.89 -31.68 -7.84
C ALA A 4 -41.46 -30.45 -8.64
N ALA A 5 -41.74 -29.24 -8.13
CA ALA A 5 -41.34 -27.99 -8.79
C ALA A 5 -41.35 -26.74 -7.88
N SER A 6 -41.28 -26.85 -6.55
CA SER A 6 -41.33 -25.66 -5.67
C SER A 6 -40.03 -25.37 -4.90
N THR A 7 -39.02 -26.22 -5.02
CA THR A 7 -37.76 -26.10 -4.26
C THR A 7 -36.59 -25.47 -5.02
N SER A 8 -36.75 -25.13 -6.31
CA SER A 8 -35.65 -24.56 -7.11
C SER A 8 -36.08 -23.48 -8.11
N ASP A 9 -37.04 -22.62 -7.75
CA ASP A 9 -37.35 -21.45 -8.59
C ASP A 9 -36.27 -20.35 -8.36
N PRO A 10 -35.44 -20.01 -9.37
CA PRO A 10 -34.40 -18.98 -9.24
C PRO A 10 -34.95 -17.56 -9.06
N ARG A 11 -36.25 -17.35 -9.27
CA ARG A 11 -36.92 -16.04 -9.19
C ARG A 11 -37.57 -15.78 -7.84
N ARG A 12 -37.40 -16.68 -6.87
CA ARG A 12 -38.04 -16.58 -5.55
C ARG A 12 -37.43 -15.40 -4.78
N PRO A 13 -38.23 -14.44 -4.27
CA PRO A 13 -37.72 -13.30 -3.52
C PRO A 13 -36.96 -13.72 -2.26
N ASP A 14 -37.36 -14.85 -1.66
CA ASP A 14 -36.72 -15.47 -0.50
C ASP A 14 -35.32 -16.06 -0.79
N ALA A 15 -34.96 -16.21 -2.07
CA ALA A 15 -33.66 -16.71 -2.51
C ALA A 15 -32.63 -15.58 -2.76
N ILE A 16 -33.03 -14.31 -2.58
CA ILE A 16 -32.12 -13.17 -2.67
C ILE A 16 -31.23 -13.15 -1.42
N VAL A 17 -30.02 -13.67 -1.55
CA VAL A 17 -29.00 -13.59 -0.51
C VAL A 17 -28.22 -12.29 -0.71
N GLU A 18 -28.21 -11.43 0.31
CA GLU A 18 -27.36 -10.23 0.31
C GLU A 18 -25.90 -10.65 0.17
N TYR A 19 -25.18 -10.02 -0.77
CA TYR A 19 -23.76 -10.26 -0.93
C TYR A 19 -23.04 -9.89 0.38
N LYS A 20 -22.47 -10.90 1.03
CA LYS A 20 -21.55 -10.71 2.15
C LYS A 20 -20.14 -10.87 1.59
N PRO A 21 -19.34 -9.80 1.51
CA PRO A 21 -17.95 -9.95 1.13
C PRO A 21 -17.29 -10.94 2.09
N GLU A 22 -16.56 -11.91 1.53
CA GLU A 22 -15.77 -12.82 2.34
C GLU A 22 -14.77 -12.00 3.14
N VAL A 23 -14.87 -12.07 4.46
CA VAL A 23 -13.86 -11.49 5.34
C VAL A 23 -12.64 -12.39 5.20
N LYS A 24 -11.68 -11.99 4.35
CA LYS A 24 -10.38 -12.65 4.25
C LYS A 24 -9.81 -12.75 5.67
N ARG A 25 -9.44 -13.97 6.08
CA ARG A 25 -8.71 -14.13 7.33
C ARG A 25 -7.35 -13.47 7.17
N ILE A 26 -6.82 -12.94 8.27
CA ILE A 26 -5.49 -12.33 8.34
C ILE A 26 -4.39 -13.32 7.87
N GLU A 27 -4.64 -14.62 8.01
CA GLU A 27 -3.75 -15.70 7.59
C GLU A 27 -3.72 -15.92 6.06
N ASP A 28 -4.76 -15.47 5.34
CA ASP A 28 -4.91 -15.59 3.87
C ASP A 28 -4.51 -14.28 3.14
N ASP A 29 -3.85 -13.37 3.85
CA ASP A 29 -3.33 -12.15 3.27
C ASP A 29 -2.00 -12.43 2.56
N ASP A 30 -1.98 -12.18 1.25
CA ASP A 30 -0.77 -12.17 0.43
C ASP A 30 0.33 -11.26 1.04
N PRO A 31 1.62 -11.54 0.88
CA PRO A 31 2.67 -10.66 1.43
C PRO A 31 2.67 -9.23 0.82
N ASP A 32 3.06 -8.21 1.59
CA ASP A 32 3.29 -6.83 1.08
C ASP A 32 4.64 -6.72 0.35
N VAL A 33 4.69 -7.31 -0.85
CA VAL A 33 5.85 -7.24 -1.74
C VAL A 33 6.17 -5.78 -2.17
N PRO A 34 5.17 -4.93 -2.53
CA PRO A 34 5.45 -3.55 -2.91
C PRO A 34 6.10 -2.75 -1.78
N GLY A 35 5.64 -2.89 -0.54
CA GLY A 35 6.24 -2.21 0.61
C GLY A 35 7.67 -2.66 0.89
N PHE A 36 7.95 -3.96 0.74
CA PHE A 36 9.31 -4.47 0.87
C PHE A 36 10.25 -3.90 -0.20
N VAL A 37 9.82 -3.85 -1.46
CA VAL A 37 10.60 -3.25 -2.56
C VAL A 37 10.82 -1.76 -2.30
N ALA A 38 9.79 -1.03 -1.86
CA ALA A 38 9.88 0.38 -1.49
C ALA A 38 10.94 0.62 -0.40
N LEU A 39 10.94 -0.20 0.65
CA LEU A 39 11.90 -0.12 1.74
C LEU A 39 13.34 -0.31 1.25
N VAL A 40 13.60 -1.34 0.44
CA VAL A 40 14.93 -1.62 -0.10
C VAL A 40 15.42 -0.46 -0.97
N LEU A 41 14.57 0.04 -1.87
CA LEU A 41 14.92 1.17 -2.75
C LEU A 41 15.14 2.48 -1.99
N ALA A 42 14.38 2.71 -0.92
CA ALA A 42 14.56 3.87 -0.05
C ALA A 42 15.91 3.81 0.71
N VAL A 43 16.24 2.65 1.31
CA VAL A 43 17.52 2.46 2.01
C VAL A 43 18.71 2.58 1.04
N VAL A 44 18.66 1.87 -0.09
CA VAL A 44 19.73 1.93 -1.09
C VAL A 44 19.87 3.34 -1.64
N GLY A 45 18.76 3.96 -2.03
CA GLY A 45 18.71 5.32 -2.57
C GLY A 45 19.25 6.37 -1.60
N LEU A 46 19.02 6.19 -0.29
CA LEU A 46 19.59 7.04 0.75
C LEU A 46 21.11 6.89 0.83
N MET A 47 21.62 5.66 0.85
CA MET A 47 23.06 5.38 1.00
C MET A 47 23.88 5.92 -0.18
N ILE A 48 23.38 5.75 -1.40
CA ILE A 48 24.07 6.20 -2.62
C ILE A 48 23.67 7.61 -3.07
N ARG A 49 22.75 8.27 -2.35
CA ARG A 49 22.15 9.57 -2.69
C ARG A 49 21.57 9.65 -4.12
N ASN A 50 21.00 8.55 -4.61
CA ASN A 50 20.43 8.47 -5.97
C ASN A 50 18.94 8.85 -5.97
N ARG A 51 18.63 10.01 -6.57
CA ARG A 51 17.27 10.55 -6.68
C ARG A 51 16.31 9.59 -7.38
N THR A 52 16.74 8.92 -8.43
CA THR A 52 15.88 8.03 -9.23
C THR A 52 15.40 6.85 -8.40
N SER A 53 16.29 6.25 -7.60
CA SER A 53 15.92 5.14 -6.70
C SER A 53 14.90 5.56 -5.65
N LEU A 54 15.03 6.78 -5.12
CA LEU A 54 14.11 7.33 -4.12
C LEU A 54 12.73 7.59 -4.70
N TRP A 55 12.64 8.12 -5.92
CA TRP A 55 11.37 8.33 -6.61
C TRP A 55 10.66 7.01 -6.94
N VAL A 56 11.40 6.01 -7.41
CA VAL A 56 10.84 4.67 -7.67
C VAL A 56 10.36 4.03 -6.36
N GLY A 57 11.17 4.10 -5.30
CA GLY A 57 10.77 3.63 -3.96
C GLY A 57 9.51 4.32 -3.43
N MET A 58 9.38 5.63 -3.67
CA MET A 58 8.19 6.39 -3.29
C MET A 58 6.93 5.87 -4.00
N VAL A 59 6.99 5.56 -5.29
CA VAL A 59 5.84 5.01 -6.03
C VAL A 59 5.39 3.68 -5.43
N PHE A 60 6.31 2.75 -5.18
CA PHE A 60 5.99 1.46 -4.55
C PHE A 60 5.45 1.62 -3.11
N SER A 61 5.92 2.64 -2.38
CA SER A 61 5.38 2.93 -1.04
C SER A 61 3.92 3.39 -1.10
N VAL A 62 3.56 4.18 -2.12
CA VAL A 62 2.17 4.62 -2.36
C VAL A 62 1.30 3.43 -2.75
N GLU A 63 1.79 2.54 -3.61
CA GLU A 63 1.06 1.31 -3.97
C GLU A 63 0.79 0.42 -2.75
N SER A 64 1.81 0.19 -1.92
CA SER A 64 1.68 -0.56 -0.66
C SER A 64 0.63 0.07 0.26
N TYR A 65 0.62 1.39 0.38
CA TYR A 65 -0.34 2.11 1.22
C TYR A 65 -1.77 2.07 0.70
N LEU A 66 -1.97 2.21 -0.63
CA LEU A 66 -3.30 2.12 -1.22
C LEU A 66 -3.85 0.69 -1.17
N ASN A 67 -2.96 -0.30 -1.14
CA ASN A 67 -3.30 -1.72 -0.94
C ASN A 67 -3.34 -2.13 0.54
N GLN A 68 -3.41 -1.17 1.46
CA GLN A 68 -3.55 -1.43 2.90
C GLN A 68 -4.73 -2.34 3.21
N ARG A 69 -4.49 -3.28 4.12
CA ARG A 69 -5.47 -4.31 4.46
C ARG A 69 -6.08 -4.04 5.81
N ALA A 70 -7.32 -4.47 5.99
CA ALA A 70 -8.03 -4.33 7.27
C ALA A 70 -7.28 -5.03 8.43
N SER A 71 -6.48 -6.05 8.13
CA SER A 71 -5.61 -6.77 9.09
C SER A 71 -4.45 -5.93 9.63
N GLU A 72 -4.05 -4.89 8.90
CA GLU A 72 -2.95 -3.99 9.25
C GLU A 72 -3.43 -2.75 10.05
N GLY A 73 -4.64 -2.83 10.62
CA GLY A 73 -5.45 -1.75 11.20
C GLY A 73 -4.87 -1.03 12.42
N GLY A 74 -3.72 -0.38 12.24
CA GLY A 74 -3.15 0.59 13.16
C GLY A 74 -2.60 1.79 12.39
N LEU A 75 -2.60 2.97 13.01
CA LEU A 75 -2.09 4.22 12.41
C LEU A 75 -0.61 4.11 11.96
N LEU A 76 0.14 3.16 12.53
CA LEU A 76 1.53 2.83 12.19
C LEU A 76 1.67 1.41 11.60
N GLY A 77 0.66 0.94 10.86
CA GLY A 77 0.79 -0.29 10.07
C GLY A 77 1.97 -0.24 9.09
N SER A 78 2.45 -1.41 8.67
CA SER A 78 3.64 -1.57 7.81
C SER A 78 3.64 -0.64 6.58
N PRO A 79 2.53 -0.48 5.84
CA PRO A 79 2.53 0.40 4.66
C PRO A 79 2.59 1.90 5.01
N THR A 80 1.95 2.33 6.09
CA THR A 80 2.00 3.74 6.53
C THR A 80 3.44 4.11 6.93
N ALA A 81 4.10 3.24 7.69
CA ALA A 81 5.50 3.46 8.08
C ALA A 81 6.43 3.55 6.85
N THR A 82 6.19 2.73 5.84
CA THR A 82 6.99 2.69 4.60
C THR A 82 6.83 3.96 3.76
N ILE A 83 5.62 4.52 3.65
CA ILE A 83 5.41 5.84 3.04
C ILE A 83 6.15 6.93 3.81
N LEU A 84 5.99 6.96 5.13
CA LEU A 84 6.61 8.01 5.95
C LEU A 84 8.13 7.97 5.84
N PHE A 85 8.70 6.76 5.83
CA PHE A 85 10.12 6.55 5.60
C PHE A 85 10.56 7.05 4.22
N SER A 86 9.81 6.72 3.16
CA SER A 86 10.12 7.14 1.79
C SER A 86 10.08 8.67 1.64
N ILE A 87 9.05 9.33 2.18
CA ILE A 87 8.94 10.80 2.21
C ILE A 87 10.13 11.41 2.96
N SER A 88 10.43 10.90 4.16
CA SER A 88 11.53 11.42 4.98
C SER A 88 12.87 11.31 4.24
N THR A 89 13.08 10.20 3.52
CA THR A 89 14.29 9.95 2.74
C THR A 89 14.42 10.92 1.58
N LEU A 90 13.33 11.23 0.87
CA LEU A 90 13.32 12.27 -0.16
C LEU A 90 13.66 13.63 0.43
N VAL A 91 13.01 14.03 1.52
CA VAL A 91 13.30 15.32 2.18
C VAL A 91 14.77 15.41 2.55
N MET A 92 15.34 14.38 3.17
CA MET A 92 16.77 14.33 3.51
C MET A 92 17.69 14.45 2.29
N ASN A 93 17.31 13.87 1.15
CA ASN A 93 18.11 13.94 -0.07
C ASN A 93 18.08 15.34 -0.70
N TYR A 94 16.93 16.02 -0.69
CA TYR A 94 16.78 17.36 -1.27
C TYR A 94 17.17 18.51 -0.33
N MET A 95 17.18 18.29 0.99
CA MET A 95 17.44 19.33 1.99
C MET A 95 18.78 20.07 1.80
N PRO A 96 19.91 19.40 1.50
CA PRO A 96 21.17 20.10 1.22
C PRO A 96 21.10 21.09 0.05
N GLU A 97 20.30 20.80 -0.98
CA GLU A 97 20.15 21.66 -2.15
C GLU A 97 19.33 22.91 -1.83
N PHE A 98 18.29 22.76 -1.01
CA PHE A 98 17.55 23.91 -0.50
C PHE A 98 18.44 24.81 0.35
N ILE A 99 19.24 24.24 1.25
CA ILE A 99 20.20 25.02 2.04
C ILE A 99 21.23 25.73 1.14
N ALA A 100 21.77 25.04 0.14
CA ALA A 100 22.69 25.63 -0.85
C ALA A 100 22.05 26.84 -1.55
N LEU A 101 20.80 26.70 -1.98
CA LEU A 101 20.03 27.75 -2.66
C LEU A 101 19.86 28.99 -1.76
N TYR A 102 19.52 28.81 -0.48
CA TYR A 102 19.32 29.92 0.45
C TYR A 102 20.62 30.55 0.96
N SER A 103 21.71 29.77 1.07
CA SER A 103 23.01 30.26 1.55
C SER A 103 23.85 30.92 0.45
N GLY A 104 23.44 30.83 -0.82
CA GLY A 104 24.21 31.33 -1.96
C GLY A 104 25.52 30.54 -2.19
N VAL A 105 25.73 29.45 -1.45
CA VAL A 105 26.89 28.58 -1.58
C VAL A 105 26.56 27.53 -2.65
N LYS A 106 27.27 27.57 -3.78
CA LYS A 106 27.26 26.46 -4.74
C LYS A 106 28.02 25.28 -4.12
N ILE A 107 27.30 24.21 -3.81
CA ILE A 107 27.84 22.91 -3.37
C ILE A 107 28.07 22.03 -4.60
#